data_AF-A0A9E4BGI5-F1
#
_entry.id   AF-A0A9E4BGI5-F1
#
_cell.length_a   1.000
_cell.length_b   1.000
_cell.length_c   1.000
_cell.angle_alpha   90.00
_cell.angle_beta   90.00
_cell.angle_gamma   90.00
#
_symmetry.space_group_name_H-M   'P 1'
#
loop_
_entity.id
_entity.type
_entity.pdbx_description
1 polymer ?
#
loop_
_entity_poly.entity_id
_entity_poly.type
_entity_poly.pdbx_seq_one_letter_code
_entity_poly.pdbx_strand_id
1 'polypeptide(L)'
;MRAGQPVGPGNWIPHIYHVLVTSKGCPYEAATLLMQGGVIPMYMDEAIHREILRDADVATTTRLFLGSLSVHREGFSLMMGIEDSFLEMKPWLTFQRGEWFGEGATDEVILGYSVAAYYRKNIGDDFPLKGMGQTFRVRGVFDRSGT
;
A
#
# COMPACT_ATOMS: atom_id res chain seq x y z
N MET A 1 28.64 1.82 -5.82
CA MET A 1 28.17 1.54 -4.44
C MET A 1 29.28 0.87 -3.66
N ARG A 2 29.52 1.27 -2.41
CA ARG A 2 30.56 0.69 -1.56
C ARG A 2 30.15 -0.74 -1.17
N ALA A 3 31.06 -1.68 -1.39
CA ALA A 3 30.95 -3.07 -0.96
C ALA A 3 30.63 -3.13 0.54
N GLY A 4 29.62 -3.91 0.91
CA GLY A 4 29.24 -4.17 2.30
C GLY A 4 30.39 -4.78 3.11
N GLN A 5 30.39 -4.55 4.42
CA GLN A 5 31.41 -5.12 5.31
C GLN A 5 31.13 -6.61 5.60
N PRO A 6 32.17 -7.46 5.68
CA PRO A 6 31.99 -8.90 5.84
C PRO A 6 31.56 -9.29 7.26
N VAL A 7 30.45 -10.02 7.38
CA VAL A 7 30.03 -10.76 8.58
C VAL A 7 30.32 -12.25 8.40
N GLY A 8 31.60 -12.61 8.44
CA GLY A 8 32.04 -14.01 8.46
C GLY A 8 32.14 -14.70 7.09
N PRO A 9 32.74 -15.90 7.04
CA PRO A 9 33.05 -16.58 5.79
C PRO A 9 31.80 -17.24 5.19
N GLY A 10 31.37 -16.75 4.03
CA GLY A 10 30.47 -17.47 3.13
C GLY A 10 28.98 -17.14 3.22
N ASN A 11 28.54 -16.24 4.12
CA ASN A 11 27.13 -15.85 4.21
C ASN A 11 26.98 -14.34 4.03
N TRP A 12 26.70 -13.92 2.80
CA TRP A 12 26.35 -12.54 2.49
C TRP A 12 24.86 -12.35 2.80
N ILE A 13 24.56 -11.54 3.82
CA ILE A 13 23.18 -11.06 4.01
C ILE A 13 23.03 -9.85 3.08
N PRO A 14 22.28 -9.93 1.97
CA PRO A 14 21.96 -8.74 1.21
C PRO A 14 21.21 -7.79 2.14
N HIS A 15 21.74 -6.58 2.32
CA HIS A 15 20.98 -5.51 2.96
C HIS A 15 19.84 -5.13 2.01
N ILE A 16 18.69 -5.79 2.16
CA ILE A 16 17.48 -5.45 1.42
C ILE A 16 16.93 -4.19 2.07
N TYR A 17 16.98 -3.08 1.36
CA TYR A 17 16.35 -1.83 1.73
C TYR A 17 15.12 -1.61 0.85
N HIS A 18 14.05 -1.07 1.44
CA HIS A 18 12.84 -0.73 0.68
C HIS A 18 12.89 0.74 0.29
N VAL A 19 12.70 1.03 -1.00
CA VAL A 19 12.62 2.39 -1.53
C VAL A 19 11.17 2.68 -1.90
N LEU A 20 10.60 3.73 -1.32
CA LEU A 20 9.32 4.27 -1.75
C LEU A 20 9.56 5.28 -2.88
N VAL A 21 9.06 4.99 -4.07
CA VAL A 21 9.07 5.91 -5.21
C VAL A 21 7.69 6.53 -5.34
N THR A 22 7.61 7.86 -5.38
CA THR A 22 6.37 8.63 -5.54
C THR A 22 6.50 9.64 -6.67
N SER A 23 5.39 10.07 -7.25
CA SER A 23 5.38 11.25 -8.13
C SER A 23 5.84 12.49 -7.35
N LYS A 24 6.39 13.49 -8.07
CA LYS A 24 6.81 14.76 -7.48
C LYS A 24 5.66 15.40 -6.70
N GLY A 25 5.87 15.62 -5.42
CA GLY A 25 4.83 16.11 -4.51
C GLY A 25 5.34 16.52 -3.14
N CYS A 26 6.63 16.86 -3.02
CA CYS A 26 7.13 17.48 -1.78
C CYS A 26 6.27 18.72 -1.46
N PRO A 27 5.90 18.96 -0.19
CA PRO A 27 4.93 19.99 0.16
C PRO A 27 5.30 21.39 -0.36
N TYR A 28 6.59 21.67 -0.56
CA TYR A 28 7.09 22.91 -1.15
C TYR A 28 6.92 23.02 -2.67
N GLU A 29 7.22 21.96 -3.44
CA GLU A 29 6.95 21.95 -4.89
C GLU A 29 5.44 21.97 -5.16
N ALA A 30 4.68 21.30 -4.30
CA ALA A 30 3.25 21.22 -4.41
C ALA A 30 2.55 22.57 -4.21
N ALA A 31 2.92 23.30 -3.16
CA ALA A 31 2.38 24.63 -2.90
C ALA A 31 2.71 25.62 -4.03
N THR A 32 3.94 25.56 -4.56
CA THR A 32 4.36 26.45 -5.66
C THR A 32 3.58 26.17 -6.95
N LEU A 33 3.43 24.89 -7.32
CA LEU A 33 2.62 24.49 -8.47
C LEU A 33 1.16 24.94 -8.32
N LEU A 34 0.56 24.75 -7.15
CA LEU A 34 -0.81 25.22 -6.88
C LEU A 34 -0.94 26.75 -6.96
N MET A 35 0.02 27.50 -6.40
CA MET A 35 0.02 28.96 -6.47
C MET A 35 0.19 29.49 -7.90
N GLN A 36 0.85 28.72 -8.78
CA GLN A 36 0.99 29.03 -10.20
C GLN A 36 -0.15 28.46 -11.07
N GLY A 37 -1.17 27.84 -10.46
CA GLY A 37 -2.32 27.26 -11.17
C GLY A 37 -2.07 25.89 -11.82
N GLY A 38 -0.96 25.24 -11.48
CA GLY A 38 -0.62 23.88 -11.93
C GLY A 38 -1.36 22.80 -11.14
N VAL A 39 -1.62 21.66 -11.80
CA VAL A 39 -2.16 20.45 -11.18
C VAL A 39 -1.02 19.46 -10.95
N ILE A 40 -0.90 18.95 -9.73
CA ILE A 40 0.07 17.90 -9.42
C ILE A 40 -0.57 16.55 -9.70
N PRO A 41 -0.02 15.73 -10.60
CA PRO A 41 -0.50 14.39 -10.79
C PRO A 41 -0.22 13.54 -9.54
N MET A 42 -1.29 13.08 -8.90
CA MET A 42 -1.26 12.14 -7.77
C MET A 42 -1.05 10.68 -8.22
N TYR A 43 -0.52 10.49 -9.42
CA TYR A 43 -0.29 9.20 -10.06
C TYR A 43 1.09 9.17 -10.72
N MET A 44 1.64 7.97 -10.86
CA MET A 44 2.89 7.71 -11.57
C MET A 44 2.56 7.13 -12.95
N ASP A 45 3.27 7.57 -13.98
CA ASP A 45 3.15 6.98 -15.31
C ASP A 45 3.67 5.54 -15.31
N GLU A 46 2.93 4.62 -15.93
CA GLU A 46 3.30 3.21 -16.04
C GLU A 46 4.66 3.02 -16.74
N ALA A 47 5.08 3.94 -17.61
CA ALA A 47 6.40 3.93 -18.23
C ALA A 47 7.53 4.00 -17.19
N ILE A 48 7.36 4.76 -16.11
CA ILE A 48 8.35 4.88 -15.02
C ILE A 48 8.45 3.54 -14.27
N HIS A 49 7.31 2.92 -13.98
CA HIS A 49 7.29 1.59 -13.35
C HIS A 49 8.02 0.55 -14.21
N ARG A 50 7.79 0.55 -15.52
CA ARG A 50 8.51 -0.32 -16.47
C ARG A 50 10.01 -0.04 -16.54
N GLU A 51 10.44 1.19 -16.30
CA GLU A 51 11.86 1.54 -16.23
C GLU A 51 12.50 0.98 -14.96
N ILE A 52 11.85 1.14 -13.81
CA ILE A 52 12.30 0.59 -12.52
C ILE A 52 12.47 -0.93 -12.61
N LEU A 53 11.53 -1.63 -13.23
CA LEU A 53 11.60 -3.09 -13.42
C LEU A 53 12.77 -3.57 -14.29
N ARG A 54 13.42 -2.68 -15.06
CA ARG A 54 14.57 -3.02 -15.90
C ARG A 54 15.90 -2.86 -15.17
N ASP A 55 15.91 -2.25 -13.99
CA ASP A 55 17.10 -2.11 -13.19
C ASP A 55 17.46 -3.46 -12.54
N ALA A 56 18.70 -3.91 -12.77
CA ALA A 56 19.17 -5.21 -12.29
C ALA A 56 19.30 -5.27 -10.76
N ASP A 57 19.37 -4.12 -10.08
CA ASP A 57 19.45 -4.04 -8.62
C ASP A 57 18.06 -4.09 -7.96
N VAL A 58 16.98 -4.04 -8.73
CA VAL A 58 15.59 -4.13 -8.23
C VAL A 58 15.16 -5.59 -8.16
N ALA A 59 15.04 -6.11 -6.94
CA ALA A 59 14.62 -7.50 -6.71
C ALA A 59 13.11 -7.72 -6.94
N THR A 60 12.26 -6.80 -6.49
CA THR A 60 10.80 -6.86 -6.64
C THR A 60 10.19 -5.46 -6.49
N THR A 61 9.01 -5.26 -7.04
CA THR A 61 8.22 -4.03 -6.90
C THR A 61 6.78 -4.38 -6.55
N THR A 62 6.08 -3.46 -5.90
CA THR A 62 4.63 -3.51 -5.78
C THR A 62 4.10 -2.11 -6.00
N ARG A 63 3.03 -1.97 -6.79
CA ARG A 63 2.34 -0.70 -6.89
C ARG A 63 1.37 -0.54 -5.73
N LEU A 64 1.21 0.70 -5.29
CA LEU A 64 0.33 1.08 -4.20
C LEU A 64 -0.36 2.41 -4.56
N PHE A 65 -1.66 2.45 -4.37
CA PHE A 65 -2.47 3.66 -4.53
C PHE A 65 -3.03 4.05 -3.18
N LEU A 66 -2.56 5.17 -2.61
CA LEU A 66 -2.96 5.62 -1.28
C LEU A 66 -3.99 6.73 -1.40
N GLY A 67 -5.12 6.55 -0.71
CA GLY A 67 -6.16 7.56 -0.56
C GLY A 67 -6.58 7.70 0.88
N SER A 68 -6.78 8.94 1.35
CA SER A 68 -7.46 9.19 2.62
C SER A 68 -8.94 9.35 2.35
N LEU A 69 -9.76 8.39 2.81
CA LEU A 69 -11.19 8.41 2.60
C LEU A 69 -11.92 8.52 3.94
N SER A 70 -12.98 9.33 3.96
CA SER A 70 -13.87 9.42 5.12
C SER A 70 -14.65 8.12 5.26
N VAL A 71 -14.36 7.41 6.36
CA VAL A 71 -15.11 6.22 6.75
C VAL A 71 -16.02 6.65 7.90
N HIS A 72 -17.33 6.63 7.65
CA HIS A 72 -18.34 7.08 8.60
C HIS A 72 -18.31 8.60 8.94
N ARG A 73 -19.03 9.00 10.00
CA ARG A 73 -19.27 10.41 10.39
C ARG A 73 -18.06 11.08 11.04
N GLU A 74 -17.13 10.31 11.62
CA GLU A 74 -15.96 10.85 12.31
C GLU A 74 -14.73 10.00 11.97
N GLY A 75 -13.74 10.62 11.31
CA GLY A 75 -12.46 9.99 11.00
C GLY A 75 -12.19 9.80 9.51
N PHE A 76 -10.91 9.79 9.19
CA PHE A 76 -10.38 9.36 7.90
C PHE A 76 -9.70 8.02 8.08
N SER A 77 -9.83 7.13 7.11
CA SER A 77 -9.02 5.92 7.03
C SER A 77 -8.15 5.98 5.80
N LEU A 78 -6.89 5.55 5.98
CA LEU A 78 -6.01 5.31 4.86
C LEU A 78 -6.51 4.06 4.12
N MET A 79 -6.84 4.24 2.86
CA MET A 79 -7.20 3.18 1.93
C MET A 79 -6.03 2.97 0.98
N MET A 80 -5.75 1.71 0.69
CA MET A 80 -4.65 1.32 -0.18
C MET A 80 -5.19 0.39 -1.26
N GLY A 81 -5.11 0.81 -2.52
CA GLY A 81 -5.15 -0.10 -3.65
C GLY A 81 -3.79 -0.78 -3.77
N ILE A 82 -3.78 -2.11 -3.82
CA ILE A 82 -2.55 -2.93 -3.80
C ILE A 82 -2.64 -4.03 -4.85
N GLU A 83 -1.49 -4.60 -5.18
CA GLU A 83 -1.35 -5.76 -6.07
C GLU A 83 -1.01 -7.02 -5.27
N ASP A 84 -1.09 -8.18 -5.90
CA ASP A 84 -0.78 -9.47 -5.25
C ASP A 84 0.67 -9.53 -4.74
N SER A 85 1.60 -8.85 -5.42
CA SER A 85 3.01 -8.67 -5.01
C SER A 85 3.17 -7.97 -3.65
N PHE A 86 2.10 -7.37 -3.11
CA PHE A 86 2.15 -6.69 -1.81
C PHE A 86 2.48 -7.65 -0.65
N LEU A 87 1.97 -8.89 -0.69
CA LEU A 87 2.29 -9.90 0.32
C LEU A 87 3.70 -10.44 0.16
N GLU A 88 4.18 -10.58 -1.07
CA GLU A 88 5.57 -10.97 -1.34
C GLU A 88 6.55 -9.97 -0.74
N MET A 89 6.21 -8.67 -0.79
CA MET A 89 7.01 -7.59 -0.21
C MET A 89 6.87 -7.49 1.32
N LYS A 90 5.77 -7.99 1.90
CA LYS A 90 5.49 -7.95 3.35
C LYS A 90 5.11 -9.35 3.85
N PRO A 91 6.03 -10.33 3.82
CA PRO A 91 5.72 -11.72 4.16
C PRO A 91 5.35 -11.92 5.64
N TRP A 92 5.65 -10.95 6.50
CA TRP A 92 5.24 -10.95 7.91
C TRP A 92 3.78 -10.54 8.12
N LEU A 93 3.09 -10.04 7.08
CA LEU A 93 1.69 -9.68 7.16
C LEU A 93 0.84 -10.95 7.03
N THR A 94 0.26 -11.38 8.14
CA THR A 94 -0.57 -12.59 8.22
C THR A 94 -2.04 -12.24 8.43
N PHE A 95 -2.93 -13.12 7.99
CA PHE A 95 -4.36 -13.00 8.28
C PHE A 95 -4.67 -13.52 9.68
N GLN A 96 -5.36 -12.70 10.47
CA GLN A 96 -6.04 -13.18 11.67
C GLN A 96 -7.28 -14.01 11.30
N ARG A 97 -7.98 -13.61 10.24
CA ARG A 97 -9.16 -14.30 9.70
C ARG A 97 -9.42 -13.91 8.25
N GLY A 98 -10.15 -14.77 7.53
CA GLY A 98 -10.45 -14.58 6.13
C GLY A 98 -9.24 -14.88 5.24
N GLU A 99 -9.24 -14.29 4.06
CA GLU A 99 -8.27 -14.60 3.01
C GLU A 99 -8.00 -13.39 2.11
N TRP A 100 -7.11 -13.57 1.14
CA TRP A 100 -6.81 -12.58 0.11
C TRP A 100 -8.04 -12.33 -0.79
N PHE A 101 -7.96 -11.29 -1.61
CA PHE A 101 -9.02 -10.94 -2.55
C PHE A 101 -9.34 -12.11 -3.49
N GLY A 102 -10.62 -12.23 -3.84
CA GLY A 102 -11.08 -13.14 -4.89
C GLY A 102 -10.57 -12.71 -6.27
N GLU A 103 -10.42 -13.67 -7.17
CA GLU A 103 -10.01 -13.40 -8.55
C GLU A 103 -11.02 -12.46 -9.24
N GLY A 104 -10.54 -11.32 -9.73
CA GLY A 104 -11.37 -10.32 -10.40
C GLY A 104 -12.34 -9.56 -9.48
N ALA A 105 -12.23 -9.70 -8.17
CA ALA A 105 -13.09 -8.99 -7.22
C ALA A 105 -12.85 -7.47 -7.27
N THR A 106 -13.94 -6.70 -7.35
CA THR A 106 -13.89 -5.22 -7.44
C THR A 106 -14.52 -4.51 -6.24
N ASP A 107 -15.15 -5.28 -5.35
CA ASP A 107 -15.99 -4.82 -4.24
C ASP A 107 -15.63 -5.53 -2.93
N GLU A 108 -14.37 -5.96 -2.79
CA GLU A 108 -13.85 -6.57 -1.57
C GLU A 108 -12.88 -5.63 -0.83
N VAL A 109 -12.81 -5.78 0.49
CA VAL A 109 -11.85 -5.05 1.32
C VAL A 109 -11.19 -5.97 2.34
N ILE A 110 -9.90 -5.76 2.57
CA ILE A 110 -9.16 -6.35 3.67
C ILE A 110 -8.89 -5.26 4.71
N LEU A 111 -9.21 -5.54 5.97
CA LEU A 111 -9.07 -4.57 7.05
C LEU A 111 -7.84 -4.88 7.91
N GLY A 112 -7.15 -3.83 8.37
CA GLY A 112 -6.20 -3.98 9.47
C GLY A 112 -6.91 -4.30 10.78
N TYR A 113 -6.22 -4.98 11.70
CA TYR A 113 -6.77 -5.38 13.00
C TYR A 113 -7.54 -4.26 13.72
N SER A 114 -6.92 -3.08 13.88
CA SER A 114 -7.50 -1.96 14.62
C SER A 114 -8.74 -1.38 13.93
N VAL A 115 -8.76 -1.36 12.60
CA VAL A 115 -9.92 -0.88 11.82
C VAL A 115 -11.08 -1.85 11.97
N ALA A 116 -10.83 -3.15 11.83
CA ALA A 116 -11.84 -4.17 12.03
C ALA A 116 -12.42 -4.14 13.46
N ALA A 117 -11.56 -3.97 14.48
CA ALA A 117 -11.99 -3.87 15.86
C ALA A 117 -12.83 -2.61 16.13
N TYR A 118 -12.38 -1.44 15.65
CA TYR A 118 -13.07 -0.17 15.84
C TYR A 118 -14.47 -0.18 15.22
N TYR A 119 -14.58 -0.64 13.97
CA TYR A 119 -15.88 -0.72 13.27
C TYR A 119 -16.68 -1.99 13.60
N ARG A 120 -16.15 -2.86 14.46
CA ARG A 120 -16.74 -4.16 14.83
C ARG A 120 -17.12 -4.99 13.61
N LYS A 121 -16.16 -5.14 12.69
CA LYS A 121 -16.34 -5.86 11.43
C LYS A 121 -15.72 -7.24 11.44
N ASN A 122 -16.42 -8.17 10.81
CA ASN A 122 -16.02 -9.54 10.58
C ASN A 122 -16.05 -9.89 9.09
N ILE A 123 -15.50 -11.06 8.75
CA ILE A 123 -15.55 -11.59 7.38
C ILE A 123 -16.99 -11.71 6.94
N GLY A 124 -17.28 -11.25 5.74
CA GLY A 124 -18.62 -11.23 5.19
C GLY A 124 -19.45 -10.00 5.58
N ASP A 125 -18.96 -9.08 6.41
CA ASP A 125 -19.71 -7.84 6.69
C ASP A 125 -19.57 -6.82 5.55
N ASP A 126 -20.56 -5.94 5.45
CA ASP A 126 -20.49 -4.77 4.57
C ASP A 126 -19.69 -3.62 5.19
N PHE A 127 -18.86 -2.98 4.39
CA PHE A 127 -18.02 -1.84 4.75
C PHE A 127 -18.27 -0.67 3.78
N PRO A 128 -19.13 0.30 4.14
CA PRO A 128 -19.48 1.40 3.26
C PRO A 128 -18.38 2.48 3.22
N LEU A 129 -17.87 2.78 2.03
CA LEU A 129 -16.98 3.90 1.76
C LEU A 129 -17.77 5.06 1.15
N LYS A 130 -18.28 5.94 2.02
CA LYS A 130 -19.10 7.10 1.60
C LYS A 130 -18.39 8.00 0.59
N GLY A 131 -17.08 8.18 0.72
CA GLY A 131 -16.29 8.98 -0.22
C GLY A 131 -16.29 8.44 -1.66
N MET A 132 -16.58 7.15 -1.86
CA MET A 132 -16.70 6.52 -3.18
C MET A 132 -18.14 6.18 -3.57
N GLY A 133 -19.11 6.37 -2.67
CA GLY A 133 -20.49 5.93 -2.89
C GLY A 133 -20.63 4.41 -3.06
N GLN A 134 -19.66 3.63 -2.59
CA GLN A 134 -19.60 2.18 -2.79
C GLN A 134 -19.50 1.44 -1.44
N THR A 135 -20.05 0.24 -1.40
CA THR A 135 -19.96 -0.68 -0.27
C THR A 135 -19.09 -1.86 -0.65
N PHE A 136 -18.17 -2.23 0.25
CA PHE A 136 -17.25 -3.35 0.04
C PHE A 136 -17.57 -4.48 1.01
N ARG A 137 -17.37 -5.72 0.58
CA ARG A 137 -17.48 -6.91 1.41
C ARG A 137 -16.15 -7.20 2.10
N VAL A 138 -16.16 -7.37 3.41
CA VAL A 138 -14.93 -7.69 4.17
C VAL A 138 -14.49 -9.11 3.85
N ARG A 139 -13.33 -9.25 3.19
CA ARG A 139 -12.77 -10.53 2.77
C ARG A 139 -11.73 -11.09 3.73
N GLY A 140 -11.00 -10.20 4.38
CA GLY A 140 -9.92 -10.56 5.30
C GLY A 140 -9.71 -9.53 6.39
N VAL A 141 -9.12 -9.97 7.49
CA VAL A 141 -8.59 -9.11 8.54
C VAL A 141 -7.16 -9.52 8.85
N PHE A 142 -6.21 -8.61 8.68
CA PHE A 142 -4.83 -8.84 9.05
C PHE A 142 -4.67 -8.92 10.58
N ASP A 143 -3.68 -9.68 11.01
CA ASP A 143 -3.21 -9.65 12.39
C ASP A 143 -2.56 -8.29 12.72
N ARG A 144 -2.29 -8.06 14.01
CA ARG A 144 -1.57 -6.86 14.44
C ARG A 144 -0.14 -6.88 13.89
N SER A 145 0.11 -6.03 12.90
CA SER A 145 1.47 -5.64 12.51
C SER A 145 1.88 -4.38 13.27
N GLY A 146 2.95 -4.44 14.07
CA GLY A 146 3.54 -3.25 14.70
C GLY A 146 4.31 -2.42 13.66
N THR A 147 4.32 -1.10 13.74
CA THR A 147 4.06 -0.18 14.88
C THR A 147 2.62 0.30 15.02
#